data_AF-A0A350F2V0-F1
#
_entry.id   AF-A0A350F2V0-F1
#
_cell.length_a   1.000
_cell.length_b   1.000
_cell.length_c   1.000
_cell.angle_alpha   90.00
_cell.angle_beta   90.00
_cell.angle_gamma   90.00
#
_symmetry.space_group_name_H-M   'P 1'
#
loop_
_entity.id
_entity.type
_entity.pdbx_description
1 polymer ?
#
loop_
_entity_poly.entity_id
_entity_poly.type
_entity_poly.pdbx_seq_one_letter_code
_entity_poly.pdbx_strand_id
1 'polypeptide(L)'
;DYVLKPFDAAVLRARVDVGIRVLELQGKLSRRVTELEEALANVKRLQGLLPICSYCKRVRDDGNYWKQVDMYIAEHTEAKLSHGFCPDCFEVHVRPQMDEAEAEADAAKVK
;
A
#
# COMPACT_ATOMS: atom_id res chain seq x y z
N ASP A 1 -17.16 -36.34 19.16
CA ASP A 1 -17.90 -36.15 20.42
C ASP A 1 -18.96 -37.24 20.49
N TYR A 2 -18.97 -38.08 21.53
CA TYR A 2 -19.83 -39.27 21.59
C TYR A 2 -20.53 -39.37 22.95
N VAL A 3 -21.76 -39.86 22.95
CA VAL A 3 -22.54 -40.16 24.17
C VAL A 3 -22.83 -41.67 24.19
N LEU A 4 -22.48 -42.33 25.29
CA LEU A 4 -22.64 -43.79 25.47
C LEU A 4 -24.09 -44.16 25.80
N LYS A 5 -24.52 -45.37 25.41
CA LYS A 5 -25.86 -45.90 25.71
C LYS A 5 -25.87 -46.87 26.90
N PRO A 6 -26.98 -46.94 27.68
CA PRO A 6 -28.12 -46.01 27.64
C PRO A 6 -27.67 -44.61 28.09
N PHE A 7 -28.09 -43.57 27.34
CA PHE A 7 -27.54 -42.23 27.55
C PHE A 7 -28.20 -41.54 28.73
N ASP A 8 -27.39 -40.82 29.49
CA ASP A 8 -27.86 -39.92 30.52
C ASP A 8 -28.41 -38.63 29.87
N ALA A 9 -29.65 -38.27 30.23
CA ALA A 9 -30.35 -37.13 29.64
C ALA A 9 -29.72 -35.77 30.01
N ALA A 10 -29.11 -35.65 31.19
CA ALA A 10 -28.41 -34.44 31.61
C ALA A 10 -27.10 -34.27 30.84
N VAL A 11 -26.34 -35.36 30.65
CA VAL A 11 -25.11 -35.35 29.86
C VAL A 11 -25.40 -35.00 28.39
N LEU A 12 -26.43 -35.61 27.79
CA LEU A 12 -26.83 -35.29 26.42
C LEU A 12 -27.19 -33.80 26.26
N ARG A 13 -27.98 -33.25 27.20
CA ARG A 13 -28.36 -31.84 27.18
C ARG A 13 -27.15 -30.92 27.28
N ALA A 14 -26.26 -31.17 28.24
CA ALA A 14 -25.03 -30.39 28.39
C ALA A 14 -24.16 -30.41 27.11
N ARG A 15 -24.10 -31.55 26.40
CA ARG A 15 -23.39 -31.67 25.13
C ARG A 15 -24.02 -30.84 24.02
N VAL A 16 -25.34 -30.87 23.91
CA VAL A 16 -26.09 -30.04 22.94
C VAL A 16 -25.86 -28.55 23.24
N ASP A 17 -25.95 -28.15 24.50
CA ASP A 17 -25.75 -26.75 24.91
C ASP A 17 -24.33 -26.26 24.59
N VAL A 18 -23.31 -27.10 24.82
CA VAL A 18 -21.94 -26.80 24.40
C VAL A 18 -21.83 -26.70 22.89
N GLY A 19 -22.45 -27.61 22.14
CA GLY A 19 -22.47 -27.59 20.68
C GLY A 19 -23.09 -26.30 20.12
N ILE A 20 -24.24 -25.89 20.67
CA ILE A 20 -24.90 -24.63 20.33
C ILE A 20 -23.96 -23.45 20.60
N ARG A 21 -23.35 -23.40 21.79
CA ARG A 21 -22.41 -22.33 22.15
C ARG A 21 -21.21 -22.26 21.22
N VAL A 22 -20.66 -23.41 20.81
CA VAL A 22 -19.52 -23.47 19.87
C VAL A 22 -19.93 -22.91 18.51
N LEU A 23 -21.09 -23.31 17.97
CA LEU A 23 -21.60 -22.80 16.70
C LEU A 23 -21.84 -21.28 16.75
N GLU A 24 -22.41 -20.78 17.84
CA GLU A 24 -22.59 -19.33 18.05
C GLU A 24 -21.26 -18.57 18.06
N LEU A 25 -20.26 -19.09 18.78
CA LEU A 25 -18.94 -18.47 18.86
C LEU A 25 -18.21 -18.51 17.52
N GLN A 26 -18.30 -19.62 16.78
CA GLN A 26 -17.73 -19.72 15.42
C GLN A 26 -18.39 -18.70 14.47
N GLY A 27 -19.71 -18.54 14.53
CA GLY A 27 -20.42 -17.53 13.74
C GLY A 27 -20.04 -16.10 14.12
N LYS A 28 -19.86 -15.80 15.42
CA LYS A 28 -19.36 -14.49 15.88
C LYS A 28 -17.94 -14.24 15.40
N LEU A 29 -17.06 -15.23 15.50
CA LEU A 29 -15.66 -15.12 15.04
C LEU A 29 -15.61 -14.85 13.54
N SER A 30 -16.33 -15.64 12.73
CA SER A 30 -16.35 -15.48 11.27
C SER A 30 -16.85 -14.09 10.84
N ARG A 31 -17.90 -13.56 11.49
CA ARG A 31 -18.35 -12.18 11.25
C ARG A 31 -17.27 -11.15 11.59
N ARG A 32 -16.62 -11.27 12.75
CA ARG A 32 -15.54 -10.36 13.14
C ARG A 32 -14.35 -10.41 12.19
N VAL A 33 -13.98 -11.59 11.71
CA VAL A 33 -12.92 -11.75 10.70
C VAL A 33 -13.30 -11.01 9.42
N THR A 34 -14.53 -11.19 8.93
CA THR A 34 -15.02 -10.51 7.72
C THR A 34 -15.02 -8.99 7.89
N GLU A 35 -15.55 -8.48 9.02
CA GLU A 35 -15.54 -7.04 9.34
C GLU A 35 -14.11 -6.47 9.37
N LEU A 36 -13.16 -7.21 9.95
CA LEU A 36 -11.75 -6.79 10.01
C LEU A 36 -11.10 -6.78 8.62
N GLU A 37 -11.38 -7.79 7.78
CA GLU A 37 -10.87 -7.84 6.41
C GLU A 37 -11.41 -6.68 5.56
N GLU A 38 -12.70 -6.36 5.67
CA GLU A 38 -13.32 -5.22 5.00
C GLU A 38 -12.75 -3.87 5.50
N ALA A 39 -12.58 -3.72 6.81
CA ALA A 39 -11.97 -2.52 7.38
C ALA A 39 -10.51 -2.35 6.90
N LEU A 40 -9.74 -3.43 6.86
CA LEU A 40 -8.36 -3.42 6.37
C LEU A 40 -8.29 -3.08 4.87
N ALA A 41 -9.18 -3.64 4.06
CA ALA A 41 -9.27 -3.31 2.64
C ALA A 41 -9.58 -1.82 2.43
N ASN A 42 -10.47 -1.24 3.25
CA ASN A 42 -10.78 0.19 3.21
C ASN A 42 -9.59 1.06 3.61
N VAL A 43 -8.84 0.70 4.65
CA VAL A 43 -7.60 1.41 5.03
C VAL A 43 -6.59 1.38 3.88
N LYS A 44 -6.36 0.21 3.26
CA LYS A 44 -5.45 0.08 2.11
C LYS A 44 -5.88 0.94 0.92
N ARG A 45 -7.19 1.03 0.64
CA ARG A 45 -7.73 1.88 -0.43
C ARG A 45 -7.53 3.36 -0.13
N LEU A 46 -7.73 3.79 1.12
CA LEU A 46 -7.52 5.16 1.55
C LEU A 46 -6.04 5.56 1.54
N GLN A 47 -5.13 4.62 1.84
CA GLN A 47 -3.68 4.79 1.64
C GLN A 47 -3.28 4.97 0.16
N GLY A 48 -4.14 4.56 -0.79
CA GLY A 48 -3.92 4.78 -2.23
C GLY A 48 -4.17 6.22 -2.70
N LEU A 49 -4.81 7.06 -1.89
CA LEU A 49 -5.04 8.47 -2.20
C LEU A 49 -3.87 9.30 -1.67
N LEU A 50 -2.92 9.63 -2.56
CA LEU A 50 -1.79 10.48 -2.21
C LEU A 50 -2.20 11.96 -2.19
N PRO A 51 -2.11 12.65 -1.04
CA PRO A 51 -2.35 14.09 -0.98
C PRO A 51 -1.20 14.83 -1.66
N ILE A 52 -1.37 15.14 -2.94
CA ILE A 52 -0.37 15.80 -3.79
C ILE A 52 -0.64 17.31 -3.90
N CYS A 53 0.40 18.13 -3.79
CA CYS A 53 0.30 19.56 -4.02
C CYS A 53 0.00 19.83 -5.49
N SER A 54 -1.07 20.57 -5.78
CA SER A 54 -1.47 20.87 -7.17
C SER A 54 -0.41 21.68 -7.94
N TYR A 55 0.39 22.49 -7.24
CA TYR A 55 1.44 23.32 -7.84
C TYR A 55 2.76 22.57 -8.04
N CYS A 56 3.36 22.08 -6.95
CA CYS A 56 4.73 21.51 -6.98
C CYS A 56 4.78 19.98 -7.03
N LYS A 57 3.62 19.31 -7.06
CA LYS A 57 3.47 17.83 -7.11
C LYS A 57 4.14 17.04 -5.98
N ARG A 58 4.60 17.69 -4.91
CA ARG A 58 5.07 17.04 -3.68
C ARG A 58 3.92 16.31 -2.97
N VAL A 59 4.22 15.19 -2.31
CA VAL A 59 3.29 14.40 -1.49
C VAL A 59 3.37 14.89 -0.05
N ARG A 60 2.22 15.06 0.60
CA ARG A 60 2.15 15.35 2.04
C ARG A 60 2.19 14.05 2.85
N ASP A 61 3.04 13.99 3.86
CA ASP A 61 3.08 12.89 4.82
C ASP A 61 2.17 13.14 6.05
N ASP A 62 2.04 12.12 6.89
CA ASP A 62 1.23 12.16 8.11
C ASP A 62 1.76 13.17 9.16
N GLY A 63 3.06 13.49 9.08
CA GLY A 63 3.72 14.52 9.89
C GLY A 63 3.49 15.95 9.39
N ASN A 64 2.70 16.13 8.34
CA ASN A 64 2.42 17.40 7.68
C ASN A 64 3.64 18.02 6.95
N TYR A 65 4.63 17.20 6.61
CA TYR A 65 5.76 17.58 5.75
C TYR A 65 5.47 17.26 4.29
N TRP A 66 6.09 18.03 3.39
CA TRP A 66 5.98 17.84 1.94
C TRP A 66 7.26 17.22 1.39
N LYS A 67 7.16 15.99 0.88
CA LYS A 67 8.27 15.24 0.30
C LYS A 67 8.12 15.11 -1.22
N GLN A 68 9.21 14.87 -1.92
CA GLN A 68 9.12 14.48 -3.33
C GLN A 68 8.46 13.10 -3.47
N VAL A 69 7.83 12.87 -4.63
CA VAL A 69 7.02 11.67 -4.90
C VAL A 69 7.86 10.40 -4.85
N ASP A 70 9.06 10.46 -5.42
CA ASP A 70 10.07 9.40 -5.41
C ASP A 70 10.43 8.95 -3.99
N MET A 71 10.76 9.90 -3.11
CA MET A 71 11.05 9.65 -1.71
C MET A 71 9.87 9.02 -0.99
N TYR A 72 8.66 9.53 -1.22
CA TYR A 72 7.45 8.98 -0.64
C TYR A 72 7.23 7.51 -1.07
N ILE A 73 7.35 7.22 -2.37
CA ILE A 73 7.18 5.87 -2.91
C ILE A 73 8.22 4.91 -2.32
N ALA A 74 9.49 5.33 -2.25
CA ALA A 74 10.57 4.52 -1.70
C ALA A 74 10.40 4.24 -0.20
N GLU A 75 9.83 5.17 0.57
CA GLU A 75 9.58 5.00 2.01
C GLU A 75 8.36 4.09 2.30
N HIS A 76 7.34 4.10 1.43
CA HIS A 76 6.05 3.45 1.70
C HIS A 76 5.81 2.17 0.87
N THR A 77 6.76 1.78 0.02
CA THR A 77 6.67 0.59 -0.83
C THR A 77 8.02 -0.12 -0.95
N GLU A 78 8.03 -1.33 -1.48
CA GLU A 78 9.27 -2.06 -1.79
C GLU A 78 9.87 -1.65 -3.16
N ALA A 79 9.37 -0.58 -3.79
CA ALA A 79 9.82 -0.15 -5.10
C ALA A 79 11.22 0.47 -5.05
N LYS A 80 12.08 0.09 -6.00
CA LYS A 80 13.38 0.73 -6.25
C LYS A 80 13.26 1.63 -7.46
N LEU A 81 13.66 2.89 -7.32
CA LEU A 81 13.57 3.90 -8.37
C LEU A 81 14.94 4.08 -9.03
N SER A 82 14.97 4.06 -10.36
CA SER A 82 16.11 4.48 -11.17
C SER A 82 15.83 5.86 -11.77
N HIS A 83 16.89 6.65 -11.98
CA HIS A 83 16.79 7.96 -12.61
C HIS A 83 17.28 7.86 -14.06
N GLY A 84 16.47 8.34 -14.99
CA GLY A 84 16.77 8.36 -16.42
C GLY A 84 15.92 9.39 -17.15
N PHE A 85 16.24 9.64 -18.41
CA PHE A 85 15.50 10.56 -19.27
C PHE A 85 14.63 9.76 -20.23
N CYS A 86 13.37 10.17 -20.41
CA CYS A 86 12.56 9.64 -21.51
C CYS A 86 13.02 10.25 -22.85
N PRO A 87 12.64 9.65 -23.99
CA PRO A 87 13.00 10.20 -25.31
C PRO A 87 12.62 11.67 -25.48
N ASP A 88 11.43 12.07 -25.04
CA ASP A 88 10.97 13.46 -25.17
C ASP A 88 11.84 14.43 -24.36
N CYS A 89 12.11 14.11 -23.10
CA CYS A 89 12.97 14.93 -22.25
C CYS A 89 14.41 14.97 -22.76
N PHE A 90 14.89 13.88 -23.35
CA PHE A 90 16.21 13.86 -23.97
C PHE A 90 16.27 14.88 -25.10
N GLU A 91 15.28 14.89 -25.99
CA GLU A 91 15.28 15.77 -27.16
C GLU A 91 15.01 17.24 -26.84
N VAL A 92 14.20 17.50 -25.81
CA VAL A 92 13.80 18.86 -25.41
C VAL A 92 14.81 19.51 -24.47
N HIS A 93 15.49 18.74 -23.62
CA HIS A 93 16.35 19.29 -22.56
C HIS A 93 17.80 18.84 -22.70
N VAL A 94 18.04 17.54 -22.86
CA VAL A 94 19.41 17.00 -22.81
C VAL A 94 20.18 17.34 -24.08
N ARG A 95 19.62 17.08 -25.27
CA ARG A 95 20.29 17.35 -26.54
C ARG A 95 20.66 18.84 -26.70
N PRO A 96 19.77 19.82 -26.46
CA PRO A 96 20.15 21.23 -26.55
C PRO A 96 21.27 21.62 -25.58
N GLN A 97 21.25 21.13 -24.34
CA GLN A 97 22.31 21.39 -23.36
C GLN A 97 23.65 20.80 -23.79
N MET A 98 23.64 19.64 -24.44
CA MET A 98 24.83 19.01 -24.99
C MET A 98 25.38 19.82 -26.16
N ASP A 99 24.52 20.24 -27.10
CA ASP A 99 24.91 21.05 -28.25
C ASP A 99 25.50 22.41 -27.82
N GLU A 100 24.89 23.05 -26.80
CA GLU A 100 25.40 24.29 -26.19
C GLU A 100 26.77 24.08 -25.56
N ALA A 101 26.96 23.00 -24.80
CA ALA A 101 28.23 22.68 -24.16
C ALA A 101 29.34 22.35 -25.17
N GLU A 102 29.02 21.66 -26.28
CA GLU A 102 29.96 21.38 -27.36
C GLU A 102 30.39 22.66 -28.09
N ALA A 103 29.43 23.54 -28.39
CA ALA A 103 29.71 24.84 -29.01
C ALA A 103 30.61 25.72 -28.12
N GLU A 104 30.36 25.74 -26.81
CA GLU A 104 31.22 26.44 -25.84
C GLU A 104 32.62 25.85 -25.79
N ALA A 105 32.74 24.51 -25.80
CA ALA A 105 34.02 23.81 -25.79
C ALA A 105 34.83 24.07 -27.06
N ASP A 106 34.19 24.16 -28.22
CA ASP A 106 34.86 24.46 -29.48
C ASP A 106 35.26 25.93 -29.59
N ALA A 107 34.41 26.86 -29.12
CA ALA A 107 34.77 28.28 -29.02
C ALA A 107 35.98 28.51 -28.10
N ALA A 108 36.13 27.71 -27.04
CA ALA A 108 37.26 27.77 -26.12
C ALA A 108 38.58 27.26 -26.74
N LYS A 109 38.55 26.43 -27.79
CA LYS A 109 39.75 25.90 -28.47
C LYS A 109 40.34 26.87 -29.51
N VAL A 110 39.53 27.82 -30.01
CA VAL A 110 39.92 28.79 -31.06
C VAL A 110 40.58 30.04 -30.46
N LYS A 111 40.55 30.20 -29.13
CA LYS A 111 41.10 31.32 -28.38
C LYS A 111 42.45 30.99 -27.75
#